data_AF-A0E2N6-F1
#
_entry.id   AF-A0E2N6-F1
#
_cell.length_a   1.000
_cell.length_b   1.000
_cell.length_c   1.000
_cell.angle_alpha   90.00
_cell.angle_beta   90.00
_cell.angle_gamma   90.00
#
_symmetry.space_group_name_H-M   'P 1'
#
loop_
_entity.id
_entity.type
_entity.pdbx_description
1 polymer ?
#
loop_
_entity_poly.entity_id
_entity_poly.type
_entity_poly.pdbx_seq_one_letter_code
_entity_poly.pdbx_strand_id
1 'polypeptide(L)'
;MVYKIRNKSFFWTRAGWKNNWHPKNFNAPRPSSSEFTIGIRCRYDHNSFLRGNEINLINQHTIHTERSQDTAKELFQMGLRTFFIVPHIAECQVTQIKHGGERRMVDQIDRDFELVSYNSHPYQLFTYTVWNQYLANQQEAYEQRKNGGQAIEDQVIDHISELVKDEKAKLGAGKQLSIEKTAEIVMNVMRQLRAAQQRPHLNNRRADGEFDDFLEQRRPFTAPNNQSATH
;
A
#
# COMPACT_ATOMS: atom_id res chain seq x y z
N MET A 1 1.21 -1.19 26.87
CA MET A 1 1.55 0.21 27.21
C MET A 1 1.43 1.04 25.95
N VAL A 2 0.48 1.97 25.89
CA VAL A 2 0.32 2.84 24.71
C VAL A 2 1.22 4.06 24.89
N TYR A 3 2.17 4.28 23.98
CA TYR A 3 3.04 5.45 24.00
C TYR A 3 2.46 6.58 23.14
N LYS A 4 2.62 7.83 23.58
CA LYS A 4 2.34 9.05 22.81
C LYS A 4 3.52 10.00 22.93
N ILE A 5 3.80 10.75 21.86
CA ILE A 5 4.82 11.80 21.89
C ILE A 5 4.43 12.84 22.94
N ARG A 6 5.32 13.04 23.92
CA ARG A 6 5.08 13.96 25.06
C ARG A 6 5.55 15.38 24.79
N ASN A 7 6.44 15.56 23.82
CA ASN A 7 6.94 16.88 23.45
C ASN A 7 5.81 17.70 22.80
N LYS A 8 5.27 18.67 23.54
CA LYS A 8 4.20 19.56 23.06
C LYS A 8 4.61 20.32 21.80
N SER A 9 5.89 20.67 21.68
CA SER A 9 6.44 21.43 20.55
C SER A 9 6.98 20.55 19.42
N PHE A 10 6.62 19.25 19.39
CA PHE A 10 7.11 18.33 18.35
C PHE A 10 6.81 18.81 16.92
N PHE A 11 5.68 19.48 16.71
CA PHE A 11 5.29 20.03 15.41
C PHE A 11 5.60 21.52 15.24
N TRP A 12 6.30 22.17 16.19
CA TRP A 12 6.64 23.58 16.07
C TRP A 12 7.78 23.80 15.09
N THR A 13 7.60 24.71 14.13
CA THR A 13 8.66 25.19 13.23
C THR A 13 8.80 26.70 13.34
N ARG A 14 9.91 27.26 12.82
CA ARG A 14 10.10 28.73 12.75
C ARG A 14 9.05 29.46 11.91
N ALA A 15 8.28 28.74 11.09
CA ALA A 15 7.21 29.27 10.25
C ALA A 15 5.81 28.92 10.76
N GLY A 16 5.70 28.32 11.95
CA GLY A 16 4.44 27.92 12.58
C GLY A 16 4.30 26.42 12.81
N TRP A 17 3.16 26.01 13.34
CA TRP A 17 2.83 24.62 13.65
C TRP A 17 2.60 23.80 12.38
N LYS A 18 3.25 22.63 12.28
CA LYS A 18 3.19 21.70 11.13
C LYS A 18 3.50 22.33 9.77
N ASN A 19 4.10 23.52 9.73
CA ASN A 19 4.36 24.21 8.46
C ASN A 19 5.45 23.49 7.66
N ASN A 20 5.02 22.72 6.66
CA ASN A 20 5.87 22.04 5.69
C ASN A 20 5.74 22.61 4.27
N TRP A 21 4.92 23.64 4.05
CA TRP A 21 4.71 24.29 2.75
C TRP A 21 5.56 25.55 2.55
N HIS A 22 5.73 26.37 3.60
CA HIS A 22 6.46 27.64 3.53
C HIS A 22 7.45 27.83 4.69
N PRO A 23 8.55 27.05 4.75
CA PRO A 23 9.55 27.17 5.81
C PRO A 23 10.19 28.57 5.87
N LYS A 24 10.52 29.09 7.06
CA LYS A 24 11.14 30.43 7.17
C LYS A 24 12.61 30.37 6.75
N ASN A 25 13.00 31.18 5.77
CA ASN A 25 14.39 31.36 5.32
C ASN A 25 14.72 32.86 5.18
N PHE A 26 16.00 33.18 5.04
CA PHE A 26 16.47 34.57 4.94
C PHE A 26 16.05 35.23 3.62
N ASN A 27 16.26 34.55 2.49
CA ASN A 27 15.86 35.04 1.17
C ASN A 27 14.38 34.72 0.91
N ALA A 28 13.50 35.51 1.51
CA ALA A 28 12.05 35.39 1.34
C ALA A 28 11.61 36.02 0.00
N PRO A 29 10.53 35.51 -0.64
CA PRO A 29 9.94 36.14 -1.81
C PRO A 29 9.57 37.61 -1.52
N ARG A 30 9.87 38.51 -2.47
CA ARG A 30 9.55 39.93 -2.39
C ARG A 30 8.81 40.38 -3.66
N PRO A 31 7.90 41.37 -3.57
CA PRO A 31 7.22 41.89 -4.74
C PRO A 31 8.19 42.59 -5.70
N SER A 32 7.81 42.66 -6.98
CA SER A 32 8.51 43.44 -8.01
C SER A 32 7.59 44.56 -8.49
N SER A 33 8.11 45.78 -8.65
CA SER A 33 7.36 46.93 -9.19
C SER A 33 7.74 47.13 -10.65
N SER A 34 6.75 47.25 -11.53
CA SER A 34 6.97 47.45 -12.98
C SER A 34 7.68 48.77 -13.29
N GLU A 35 7.41 49.82 -12.52
CA GLU A 35 8.01 51.16 -12.72
C GLU A 35 9.53 51.16 -12.55
N PHE A 36 10.04 50.34 -11.61
CA PHE A 36 11.47 50.32 -11.24
C PHE A 36 12.23 49.11 -11.79
N THR A 37 11.55 48.14 -12.41
CA THR A 37 12.16 46.90 -12.88
C THR A 37 12.56 47.01 -14.35
N ILE A 38 13.86 47.15 -14.62
CA ILE A 38 14.40 47.22 -15.99
C ILE A 38 14.27 45.87 -16.73
N GLY A 39 14.40 44.76 -16.00
CA GLY A 39 14.24 43.42 -16.57
C GLY A 39 14.13 42.36 -15.49
N ILE A 40 13.47 41.24 -15.82
CA ILE A 40 13.27 40.12 -14.90
C ILE A 40 13.57 38.79 -15.59
N ARG A 41 14.20 37.88 -14.85
CA ARG A 41 14.41 36.48 -15.27
C ARG A 41 13.56 35.61 -14.36
N CYS A 42 12.47 35.09 -14.88
CA CYS A 42 11.51 34.26 -14.15
C CYS A 42 11.21 33.00 -14.97
N ARG A 43 11.14 31.85 -14.30
CA ARG A 43 10.76 30.56 -14.93
C ARG A 43 9.30 30.16 -14.69
N TYR A 44 8.57 30.94 -13.90
CA TYR A 44 7.17 30.64 -13.58
C TYR A 44 6.27 31.06 -14.73
N ASP A 45 5.27 30.23 -14.98
CA ASP A 45 4.28 30.38 -16.05
C ASP A 45 2.93 29.83 -15.56
N HIS A 46 1.88 30.03 -16.35
CA HIS A 46 0.52 29.55 -16.07
C HIS A 46 0.20 28.22 -16.77
N ASN A 47 1.20 27.49 -17.27
CA ASN A 47 0.99 26.28 -18.10
C ASN A 47 0.82 25.01 -17.27
N SER A 48 1.01 25.10 -15.95
CA SER A 48 0.93 23.95 -15.03
C SER A 48 -0.45 23.28 -15.04
N PHE A 49 -1.53 24.04 -15.25
CA PHE A 49 -2.88 23.46 -15.29
C PHE A 49 -3.06 22.50 -16.48
N LEU A 50 -2.64 22.91 -17.68
CA LEU A 50 -2.77 22.07 -18.88
C LEU A 50 -1.85 20.86 -18.82
N ARG A 51 -0.58 21.05 -18.41
CA ARG A 51 0.38 19.96 -18.19
C ARG A 51 -0.11 18.97 -17.13
N GLY A 52 -0.71 19.47 -16.05
CA GLY A 52 -1.32 18.64 -15.01
C GLY A 52 -2.50 17.80 -15.51
N ASN A 53 -3.17 18.21 -16.61
CA ASN A 53 -4.24 17.45 -17.24
C ASN A 53 -3.73 16.40 -18.25
N GLU A 54 -2.42 16.34 -18.52
CA GLU A 54 -1.81 15.31 -19.39
C GLU A 54 -1.74 13.91 -18.73
N ILE A 55 -2.49 13.68 -17.65
CA ILE A 55 -2.80 12.37 -17.04
C ILE A 55 -3.14 11.31 -18.10
N ASN A 56 -3.79 11.75 -19.18
CA ASN A 56 -4.15 10.90 -20.31
C ASN A 56 -2.93 10.22 -20.96
N LEU A 57 -1.75 10.84 -20.96
CA LEU A 57 -0.53 10.26 -21.53
C LEU A 57 0.02 9.12 -20.66
N ILE A 58 0.04 9.28 -19.33
CA ILE A 58 0.45 8.21 -18.39
C ILE A 58 -0.51 7.02 -18.49
N ASN A 59 -1.82 7.30 -18.56
CA ASN A 59 -2.84 6.28 -18.75
C ASN A 59 -2.63 5.52 -20.06
N GLN A 60 -2.46 6.22 -21.18
CA GLN A 60 -2.28 5.60 -22.50
C GLN A 60 -1.02 4.72 -22.56
N HIS A 61 0.13 5.21 -22.06
CA HIS A 61 1.39 4.46 -22.09
C HIS A 61 1.35 3.20 -21.20
N THR A 62 0.67 3.25 -20.07
CA THR A 62 0.57 2.07 -19.19
C THR A 62 -0.38 1.01 -19.78
N ILE A 63 -1.49 1.43 -20.39
CA ILE A 63 -2.45 0.55 -21.08
C ILE A 63 -1.79 -0.25 -22.22
N HIS A 64 -0.74 0.26 -22.86
CA HIS A 64 -0.01 -0.47 -23.91
C HIS A 64 0.70 -1.73 -23.38
N THR A 65 1.11 -1.74 -22.12
CA THR A 65 1.82 -2.87 -21.50
C THR A 65 0.87 -3.87 -20.84
N GLU A 66 -0.28 -3.40 -20.34
CA GLU A 66 -1.34 -4.19 -19.73
C GLU A 66 -2.28 -4.73 -20.83
N ARG A 67 -1.84 -5.81 -21.51
CA ARG A 67 -2.63 -6.54 -22.51
C ARG A 67 -4.10 -6.66 -22.08
N SER A 68 -5.03 -6.11 -22.86
CA SER A 68 -6.51 -6.36 -22.93
C SER A 68 -7.27 -6.86 -21.69
N GLN A 69 -6.81 -6.59 -20.47
CA GLN A 69 -7.41 -7.05 -19.23
C GLN A 69 -8.06 -5.85 -18.54
N ASP A 70 -9.38 -5.79 -18.61
CA ASP A 70 -10.14 -4.61 -18.21
C ASP A 70 -10.05 -4.34 -16.69
N THR A 71 -9.99 -5.39 -15.87
CA THR A 71 -9.90 -5.26 -14.41
C THR A 71 -8.56 -4.70 -13.92
N ALA A 72 -7.44 -5.11 -14.52
CA ALA A 72 -6.11 -4.57 -14.18
C ALA A 72 -6.02 -3.07 -14.51
N LYS A 73 -6.55 -2.68 -15.68
CA LYS A 73 -6.59 -1.29 -16.13
C LYS A 73 -7.43 -0.42 -15.21
N GLU A 74 -8.61 -0.90 -14.79
CA GLU A 74 -9.48 -0.18 -13.86
C GLU A 74 -8.78 0.04 -12.50
N LEU A 75 -8.13 -1.00 -11.96
CA LEU A 75 -7.37 -0.90 -10.72
C LEU A 75 -6.20 0.09 -10.85
N PHE A 76 -5.47 0.04 -11.96
CA PHE A 76 -4.38 0.97 -12.24
C PHE A 76 -4.89 2.42 -12.32
N GLN A 77 -5.99 2.66 -13.03
CA GLN A 77 -6.61 3.98 -13.13
C GLN A 77 -7.06 4.52 -11.77
N MET A 78 -7.64 3.67 -10.91
CA MET A 78 -7.99 4.05 -9.54
C MET A 78 -6.75 4.47 -8.76
N GLY A 79 -5.67 3.68 -8.84
CA GLY A 79 -4.38 4.01 -8.21
C GLY A 79 -3.80 5.32 -8.73
N LEU A 80 -3.82 5.53 -10.05
CA LEU A 80 -3.31 6.76 -10.66
C LEU A 80 -4.07 7.99 -10.16
N ARG A 81 -5.41 7.92 -10.08
CA ARG A 81 -6.23 9.03 -9.53
C ARG A 81 -5.84 9.37 -8.09
N THR A 82 -5.46 8.39 -7.28
CA THR A 82 -4.99 8.64 -5.92
C THR A 82 -3.70 9.47 -5.89
N PHE A 83 -2.80 9.32 -6.86
CA PHE A 83 -1.60 10.17 -6.95
C PHE A 83 -1.93 11.61 -7.34
N PHE A 84 -2.84 11.81 -8.29
CA PHE A 84 -3.21 13.15 -8.75
C PHE A 84 -4.09 13.92 -7.76
N ILE A 85 -4.80 13.24 -6.85
CA ILE A 85 -5.62 13.91 -5.83
C ILE A 85 -4.80 14.34 -4.60
N VAL A 86 -3.56 13.85 -4.40
CA VAL A 86 -2.71 14.18 -3.25
C VAL A 86 -2.67 15.69 -2.96
N PRO A 87 -2.48 16.58 -3.96
CA PRO A 87 -2.42 18.01 -3.70
C PRO A 87 -3.71 18.62 -3.15
N HIS A 88 -4.85 17.94 -3.32
CA HIS A 88 -6.17 18.39 -2.87
C HIS A 88 -6.55 17.88 -1.48
N ILE A 89 -5.96 16.75 -1.03
CA ILE A 89 -6.33 16.10 0.23
C ILE A 89 -5.24 16.16 1.32
N ALA A 90 -4.02 16.58 0.97
CA ALA A 90 -2.92 16.64 1.92
C ALA A 90 -3.16 17.69 3.03
N GLU A 91 -2.70 17.41 4.25
CA GLU A 91 -2.66 18.40 5.34
C GLU A 91 -1.77 19.62 4.99
N CYS A 92 -0.81 19.42 4.09
CA CYS A 92 0.06 20.48 3.58
C CYS A 92 -0.77 21.46 2.74
N GLN A 93 -0.69 22.76 3.07
CA GLN A 93 -1.34 23.80 2.26
C GLN A 93 -0.61 23.98 0.93
N VAL A 94 -0.98 23.18 -0.08
CA VAL A 94 -0.30 23.15 -1.38
C VAL A 94 -0.33 24.50 -2.10
N THR A 95 -1.43 25.25 -1.97
CA THR A 95 -1.58 26.59 -2.54
C THR A 95 -0.63 27.62 -1.93
N GLN A 96 -0.09 27.34 -0.74
CA GLN A 96 0.86 28.20 -0.02
C GLN A 96 2.30 27.69 -0.11
N ILE A 97 2.55 26.65 -0.91
CA ILE A 97 3.89 26.13 -1.13
C ILE A 97 4.77 27.23 -1.72
N LYS A 98 5.97 27.35 -1.18
CA LYS A 98 7.00 28.22 -1.74
C LYS A 98 7.18 27.99 -3.23
N HIS A 99 7.18 29.10 -3.96
CA HIS A 99 7.55 29.15 -5.37
C HIS A 99 6.59 28.38 -6.30
N GLY A 100 5.31 28.29 -5.94
CA GLY A 100 4.25 27.68 -6.76
C GLY A 100 4.16 26.17 -6.55
N GLY A 101 3.10 25.72 -5.86
CA GLY A 101 2.87 24.30 -5.59
C GLY A 101 2.50 23.53 -6.86
N GLU A 102 1.69 24.14 -7.71
CA GLU A 102 1.17 23.58 -8.96
C GLU A 102 2.33 23.19 -9.89
N ARG A 103 3.26 24.12 -10.12
CA ARG A 103 4.44 23.87 -10.95
C ARG A 103 5.31 22.75 -10.38
N ARG A 104 5.49 22.70 -9.06
CA ARG A 104 6.28 21.65 -8.41
C ARG A 104 5.68 20.27 -8.63
N MET A 105 4.37 20.13 -8.48
CA MET A 105 3.69 18.85 -8.63
C MET A 105 3.73 18.37 -10.08
N VAL A 106 3.48 19.27 -11.04
CA VAL A 106 3.56 18.94 -12.47
C VAL A 106 4.97 18.54 -12.88
N ASP A 107 5.99 19.32 -12.49
CA ASP A 107 7.39 18.98 -12.77
C ASP A 107 7.80 17.64 -12.10
N GLN A 108 7.10 17.19 -11.04
CA GLN A 108 7.32 15.87 -10.44
C GLN A 108 6.66 14.77 -11.26
N ILE A 109 5.41 14.98 -11.69
CA ILE A 109 4.65 14.04 -12.53
C ILE A 109 5.36 13.78 -13.86
N ASP A 110 5.97 14.80 -14.47
CA ASP A 110 6.72 14.63 -15.72
C ASP A 110 7.90 13.65 -15.55
N ARG A 111 8.57 13.63 -14.39
CA ARG A 111 9.64 12.66 -14.10
C ARG A 111 9.09 11.25 -13.95
N ASP A 112 7.94 11.11 -13.30
CA ASP A 112 7.29 9.82 -13.15
C ASP A 112 6.84 9.29 -14.52
N PHE A 113 6.32 10.18 -15.39
CA PHE A 113 5.95 9.83 -16.76
C PHE A 113 7.15 9.41 -17.61
N GLU A 114 8.30 10.05 -17.46
CA GLU A 114 9.53 9.63 -18.15
C GLU A 114 9.82 8.13 -17.87
N LEU A 115 9.80 7.73 -16.60
CA LEU A 115 10.02 6.32 -16.22
C LEU A 115 8.94 5.38 -16.74
N VAL A 116 7.67 5.84 -16.73
CA VAL A 116 6.53 5.10 -17.27
C VAL A 116 6.70 4.85 -18.77
N SER A 117 7.19 5.84 -19.51
CA SER A 117 7.41 5.76 -20.96
C SER A 117 8.46 4.71 -21.33
N TYR A 118 9.45 4.50 -20.45
CA TYR A 118 10.48 3.47 -20.58
C TYR A 118 10.11 2.13 -19.95
N ASN A 119 8.88 1.95 -19.45
CA ASN A 119 8.44 0.74 -18.76
C ASN A 119 9.37 0.34 -17.59
N SER A 120 9.87 1.35 -16.87
CA SER A 120 10.86 1.20 -15.80
C SER A 120 10.35 1.74 -14.46
N HIS A 121 9.12 2.27 -14.44
CA HIS A 121 8.56 2.82 -13.22
C HIS A 121 8.33 1.69 -12.20
N PRO A 122 8.76 1.84 -10.94
CA PRO A 122 8.64 0.78 -9.94
C PRO A 122 7.20 0.33 -9.71
N TYR A 123 6.22 1.25 -9.81
CA TYR A 123 4.80 0.87 -9.75
C TYR A 123 4.34 0.01 -10.93
N GLN A 124 4.87 0.18 -12.15
CA GLN A 124 4.55 -0.73 -13.25
C GLN A 124 5.07 -2.14 -12.95
N LEU A 125 6.34 -2.25 -12.56
CA LEU A 125 6.97 -3.53 -12.24
C LEU A 125 6.31 -4.25 -11.05
N PHE A 126 5.92 -3.47 -10.03
CA PHE A 126 5.16 -3.97 -8.90
C PHE A 126 3.78 -4.49 -9.34
N THR A 127 3.05 -3.72 -10.15
CA THR A 127 1.75 -4.15 -10.70
C THR A 127 1.87 -5.48 -11.46
N TYR A 128 2.86 -5.63 -12.33
CA TYR A 128 3.08 -6.89 -13.06
C TYR A 128 3.33 -8.06 -12.11
N THR A 129 4.13 -7.85 -11.07
CA THR A 129 4.47 -8.91 -10.10
C THR A 129 3.23 -9.35 -9.32
N VAL A 130 2.49 -8.40 -8.76
CA VAL A 130 1.27 -8.68 -7.98
C VAL A 130 0.20 -9.33 -8.85
N TRP A 131 0.05 -8.84 -10.08
CA TRP A 131 -0.95 -9.36 -11.00
C TRP A 131 -0.63 -10.79 -11.45
N ASN A 132 0.63 -11.09 -11.76
CA ASN A 132 1.05 -12.45 -12.09
C ASN A 132 0.82 -13.43 -10.93
N GLN A 133 1.06 -13.01 -9.68
CA GLN A 133 0.75 -13.83 -8.50
C GLN A 133 -0.75 -14.07 -8.36
N TYR A 134 -1.57 -13.04 -8.57
CA TYR A 134 -3.02 -13.16 -8.55
C TYR A 134 -3.53 -14.14 -9.62
N LEU A 135 -3.05 -14.02 -10.86
CA LEU A 135 -3.42 -14.91 -11.96
C LEU A 135 -3.00 -16.36 -11.71
N ALA A 136 -1.82 -16.58 -11.11
CA ALA A 136 -1.36 -17.91 -10.75
C ALA A 136 -2.31 -18.58 -9.73
N ASN A 137 -2.71 -17.85 -8.68
CA ASN A 137 -3.66 -18.37 -7.68
C ASN A 137 -5.05 -18.63 -8.29
N GLN A 138 -5.54 -17.74 -9.16
CA GLN A 138 -6.80 -17.92 -9.87
C GLN A 138 -6.78 -19.17 -10.76
N GLN A 139 -5.67 -19.38 -11.47
CA GLN A 139 -5.48 -20.55 -12.33
C GLN A 139 -5.46 -21.85 -11.51
N GLU A 140 -4.77 -21.87 -10.38
CA GLU A 140 -4.75 -23.02 -9.48
C GLU A 140 -6.17 -23.37 -8.98
N ALA A 141 -6.92 -22.38 -8.51
CA ALA A 141 -8.30 -22.58 -8.07
C ALA A 141 -9.21 -23.04 -9.21
N TYR A 142 -9.02 -22.51 -10.42
CA TYR A 142 -9.76 -22.94 -11.61
C TYR A 142 -9.48 -24.40 -11.96
N GLU A 143 -8.21 -24.83 -11.94
CA GLU A 143 -7.81 -26.21 -12.23
C GLU A 143 -8.35 -27.19 -11.19
N GLN A 144 -8.30 -26.83 -9.90
CA GLN A 144 -8.88 -27.63 -8.82
C GLN A 144 -10.39 -27.84 -9.02
N ARG A 145 -11.14 -26.77 -9.33
CA ARG A 145 -12.58 -26.84 -9.62
C ARG A 145 -12.89 -27.65 -10.88
N LYS A 146 -12.10 -27.47 -11.95
CA LYS A 146 -12.27 -28.20 -13.22
C LYS A 146 -12.08 -29.71 -13.03
N ASN A 147 -11.16 -30.11 -12.15
CA ASN A 147 -10.89 -31.51 -11.83
C ASN A 147 -11.88 -32.10 -10.81
N GLY A 148 -12.96 -31.39 -10.46
CA GLY A 148 -13.99 -31.83 -9.51
C GLY A 148 -13.59 -31.70 -8.04
N GLY A 149 -12.46 -31.06 -7.75
CA GLY A 149 -12.06 -30.69 -6.39
C GLY A 149 -12.69 -29.37 -5.94
N GLN A 150 -12.57 -29.05 -4.66
CA GLN A 150 -12.94 -27.74 -4.11
C GLN A 150 -11.67 -26.92 -3.86
N ALA A 151 -11.69 -25.65 -4.26
CA ALA A 151 -10.62 -24.72 -3.92
C ALA A 151 -10.57 -24.49 -2.41
N ILE A 152 -9.39 -24.15 -1.88
CA ILE A 152 -9.19 -23.92 -0.44
C ILE A 152 -10.12 -22.82 0.06
N GLU A 153 -10.33 -21.77 -0.73
CA GLU A 153 -11.23 -20.67 -0.38
C GLU A 153 -12.67 -21.14 -0.20
N ASP A 154 -13.14 -22.02 -1.09
CA ASP A 154 -14.51 -22.54 -1.04
C ASP A 154 -14.70 -23.40 0.21
N GLN A 155 -13.72 -24.27 0.54
CA GLN A 155 -13.73 -25.09 1.75
C GLN A 155 -13.78 -24.24 3.03
N VAL A 156 -13.01 -23.13 3.06
CA VAL A 156 -12.99 -22.22 4.21
C VAL A 156 -14.33 -21.48 4.36
N ILE A 157 -14.92 -21.03 3.25
CA ILE A 157 -16.23 -20.35 3.25
C ILE A 157 -17.34 -21.29 3.75
N ASP A 158 -17.34 -22.54 3.29
CA ASP A 158 -18.30 -23.55 3.71
C ASP A 158 -18.19 -23.82 5.22
N HIS A 159 -16.97 -24.00 5.72
CA HIS A 159 -16.73 -24.22 7.14
C HIS A 159 -17.15 -23.02 8.01
N ILE A 160 -16.84 -21.79 7.59
CA ILE A 160 -17.29 -20.57 8.28
C ILE A 160 -18.82 -20.51 8.30
N SER A 161 -19.47 -20.86 7.19
CA SER A 161 -20.93 -20.82 7.06
C SER A 161 -21.61 -21.82 8.00
N GLU A 162 -21.03 -23.00 8.19
CA GLU A 162 -21.48 -24.00 9.17
C GLU A 162 -21.39 -23.47 10.60
N LEU A 163 -20.23 -22.94 10.99
CA LEU A 163 -20.02 -22.37 12.32
C LEU A 163 -20.97 -21.21 12.63
N VAL A 164 -21.25 -20.36 11.63
CA VAL A 164 -22.22 -19.27 11.78
C VAL A 164 -23.64 -19.80 11.95
N LYS A 165 -24.03 -20.87 11.23
CA LYS A 165 -25.34 -21.51 11.40
C LYS A 165 -25.49 -22.10 12.80
N ASP A 166 -24.46 -22.78 13.29
CA ASP A 166 -24.45 -23.40 14.62
C ASP A 166 -24.56 -22.35 15.73
N GLU A 167 -23.80 -21.26 15.63
CA GLU A 167 -23.89 -20.15 16.58
C GLU A 167 -25.28 -19.51 16.53
N LYS A 168 -25.83 -19.27 15.32
CA LYS A 168 -27.19 -18.74 15.16
C LYS A 168 -28.27 -19.67 15.71
N ALA A 169 -28.08 -20.99 15.67
CA ALA A 169 -29.00 -21.95 16.24
C ALA A 169 -29.03 -21.89 17.79
N LYS A 170 -27.91 -21.51 18.43
CA LYS A 170 -27.83 -21.27 19.88
C LYS A 170 -28.51 -19.97 20.29
N LEU A 171 -28.63 -19.00 19.36
CA LEU A 171 -29.40 -17.79 19.58
C LEU A 171 -30.91 -18.11 19.52
N GLY A 172 -31.65 -17.68 20.56
CA GLY A 172 -33.11 -17.83 20.57
C GLY A 172 -33.79 -17.14 19.38
N ALA A 173 -34.99 -17.60 19.03
CA ALA A 173 -35.75 -17.11 17.88
C ALA A 173 -35.86 -15.57 17.85
N GLY A 174 -35.62 -14.98 16.67
CA GLY A 174 -35.69 -13.53 16.45
C GLY A 174 -34.43 -12.75 16.80
N LYS A 175 -33.39 -13.38 17.36
CA LYS A 175 -32.10 -12.72 17.63
C LYS A 175 -31.15 -12.85 16.44
N GLN A 176 -30.42 -11.78 16.16
CA GLN A 176 -29.40 -11.75 15.10
C GLN A 176 -27.99 -11.85 15.71
N LEU A 177 -27.09 -12.47 14.97
CA LEU A 177 -25.68 -12.53 15.32
C LEU A 177 -25.04 -11.17 15.06
N SER A 178 -24.27 -10.64 16.01
CA SER A 178 -23.56 -9.38 15.80
C SER A 178 -22.39 -9.56 14.82
N ILE A 179 -21.99 -8.48 14.15
CA ILE A 179 -20.87 -8.51 13.22
C ILE A 179 -19.55 -8.86 13.93
N GLU A 180 -19.38 -8.44 15.19
CA GLU A 180 -18.21 -8.77 16.01
C GLU A 180 -18.13 -10.27 16.25
N LYS A 181 -19.27 -10.93 16.53
CA LYS A 181 -19.29 -12.36 16.76
C LYS A 181 -19.00 -13.14 15.48
N THR A 182 -19.55 -12.71 14.35
CA THR A 182 -19.20 -13.27 13.04
C THR A 182 -17.71 -13.07 12.72
N ALA A 183 -17.16 -11.89 12.97
CA ALA A 183 -15.74 -11.60 12.77
C ALA A 183 -14.85 -12.46 13.67
N GLU A 184 -15.25 -12.72 14.92
CA GLU A 184 -14.53 -13.61 15.83
C GLU A 184 -14.44 -15.05 15.26
N ILE A 185 -15.56 -15.57 14.74
CA ILE A 185 -15.59 -16.90 14.09
C ILE A 185 -14.62 -16.94 12.92
N VAL A 186 -14.71 -15.97 12.00
CA VAL A 186 -13.81 -15.85 10.84
C VAL A 186 -12.35 -15.80 11.28
N MET A 187 -12.02 -14.95 12.26
CA MET A 187 -10.65 -14.80 12.74
C MET A 187 -10.11 -16.07 13.40
N ASN A 188 -10.94 -16.84 14.11
CA ASN A 188 -10.52 -18.10 14.72
C ASN A 188 -10.20 -19.16 13.67
N VAL A 189 -11.06 -19.32 12.65
CA VAL A 189 -10.80 -20.22 11.52
C VAL A 189 -9.51 -19.83 10.80
N MET A 190 -9.34 -18.54 10.50
CA MET A 190 -8.14 -18.04 9.81
C MET A 190 -6.85 -18.21 10.63
N ARG A 191 -6.92 -18.12 11.97
CA ARG A 191 -5.77 -18.40 12.86
C ARG A 191 -5.39 -19.88 12.82
N GLN A 192 -6.37 -20.78 12.87
CA GLN A 192 -6.12 -22.22 12.81
C GLN A 192 -5.49 -22.61 11.47
N LEU A 193 -6.07 -22.13 10.36
CA LEU A 193 -5.53 -22.38 9.02
C LEU A 193 -4.11 -21.82 8.87
N ARG A 194 -3.86 -20.60 9.36
CA ARG A 194 -2.52 -20.01 9.34
C ARG A 194 -1.51 -20.80 10.17
N ALA A 195 -1.90 -21.33 11.32
CA ALA A 195 -1.03 -22.13 12.19
C ALA A 195 -0.76 -23.53 11.63
N ALA A 196 -1.70 -24.09 10.86
CA ALA A 196 -1.54 -25.39 10.21
C ALA A 196 -0.60 -25.35 8.99
N GLN A 197 -0.49 -24.20 8.32
CA GLN A 197 0.42 -24.02 7.19
C GLN A 197 1.89 -24.00 7.66
N GLN A 198 2.74 -24.79 7.01
CA GLN A 198 4.19 -24.75 7.21
C GLN A 198 4.78 -23.49 6.58
N ARG A 199 4.73 -22.39 7.33
CA ARG A 199 5.23 -21.08 6.91
C ARG A 199 6.55 -20.78 7.60
N PRO A 200 7.42 -19.93 7.00
CA PRO A 200 8.54 -19.38 7.74
C PRO A 200 8.03 -18.64 8.99
N HIS A 201 8.79 -18.73 10.07
CA HIS A 201 8.48 -18.06 11.32
C HIS A 201 8.44 -16.53 11.12
N LEU A 202 7.27 -15.92 11.37
CA LEU A 202 7.04 -14.48 11.18
C LEU A 202 7.16 -13.68 12.48
N ASN A 203 6.96 -14.34 13.63
CA ASN A 203 7.06 -13.71 14.93
C ASN A 203 8.49 -13.82 15.43
N ASN A 204 8.99 -12.78 16.10
CA ASN A 204 10.34 -12.80 16.66
C ASN A 204 10.47 -13.80 17.82
N ARG A 205 9.38 -14.10 18.53
CA ARG A 205 9.41 -14.93 19.75
C ARG A 205 8.37 -16.04 19.71
N ARG A 206 8.75 -17.17 20.28
CA ARG A 206 7.90 -18.33 20.56
C ARG A 206 7.09 -18.11 21.85
N ALA A 207 6.24 -19.09 22.17
CA ALA A 207 5.41 -19.08 23.37
C ALA A 207 6.22 -19.13 24.68
N ASP A 208 7.45 -19.66 24.64
CA ASP A 208 8.41 -19.70 25.75
C ASP A 208 9.15 -18.37 25.97
N GLY A 209 8.99 -17.40 25.05
CA GLY A 209 9.66 -16.10 25.09
C GLY A 209 11.04 -16.08 24.44
N GLU A 210 11.56 -17.21 23.98
CA GLU A 210 12.81 -17.30 23.23
C GLU A 210 12.59 -16.91 21.76
N PHE A 211 13.70 -16.60 21.06
CA PHE A 211 13.62 -16.22 19.66
C PHE A 211 13.21 -17.39 18.76
N ASP A 212 12.37 -17.11 17.76
CA ASP A 212 11.90 -18.11 16.80
C ASP A 212 12.79 -18.17 15.56
N ASP A 213 14.07 -18.46 15.77
CA ASP A 213 15.10 -18.51 14.72
C ASP A 213 15.85 -19.85 14.77
N PHE A 214 16.43 -20.27 13.65
CA PHE A 214 17.28 -21.46 13.59
C PHE A 214 18.55 -21.32 14.44
N LEU A 215 18.95 -20.08 14.73
CA LEU A 215 20.07 -19.74 15.61
C LEU A 215 19.76 -19.92 17.11
N GLU A 216 18.49 -20.00 17.49
CA GLU A 216 18.08 -20.15 18.88
C GLU A 216 18.18 -21.63 19.32
N GLN A 217 19.41 -22.13 19.35
CA GLN A 217 19.79 -23.43 19.92
C GLN A 217 20.76 -23.20 21.07
N ARG A 218 20.28 -23.36 22.30
CA ARG A 218 21.08 -23.27 23.53
C ARG A 218 21.36 -24.66 24.09
N ARG A 219 22.18 -24.70 25.14
CA ARG A 219 22.44 -25.93 25.89
C ARG A 219 21.12 -26.49 26.45
N PRO A 220 20.97 -27.82 26.56
CA PRO A 220 21.98 -28.85 26.31
C PRO A 220 22.23 -29.12 24.82
N PHE A 221 23.48 -29.40 24.45
CA PHE A 221 23.83 -29.80 23.08
C PHE A 221 23.44 -31.26 22.86
N THR A 222 22.31 -31.49 22.20
CA THR A 222 21.74 -32.83 21.95
C THR A 222 21.83 -33.28 20.50
N ALA A 223 22.24 -32.39 19.58
CA ALA A 223 22.37 -32.72 18.17
C ALA A 223 23.62 -33.59 17.90
N PRO A 224 23.52 -34.68 17.14
CA PRO A 224 24.67 -35.47 16.71
C PRO A 224 25.48 -34.74 15.61
N ASN A 225 26.63 -35.29 15.22
CA ASN A 225 27.36 -34.81 14.05
C ASN A 225 26.50 -34.95 12.77
N ASN A 226 26.58 -33.96 11.89
CA ASN A 226 25.84 -33.97 10.61
C ASN A 226 26.22 -35.19 9.78
N GLN A 227 25.22 -35.99 9.37
CA GLN A 227 25.44 -37.13 8.48
C GLN A 227 25.68 -36.63 7.04
N SER A 228 26.64 -37.24 6.36
CA SER A 228 26.88 -37.01 4.93
C SER A 228 25.81 -37.68 4.07
N ALA A 229 25.65 -37.21 2.83
CA ALA A 229 24.73 -37.82 1.86
C ALA A 229 25.05 -39.31 1.64
N THR A 230 24.00 -40.12 1.49
CA THR A 230 24.11 -41.55 1.14
C THR A 230 24.38 -41.70 -0.36
N HIS A 231 25.28 -42.63 -0.73
CA HIS A 231 25.58 -43.00 -2.11
C HIS A 231 24.48 -43.84 -2.77
#